data_AF-A0A7Y3DZT1-F1
#
_entry.id   AF-A0A7Y3DZT1-F1
#
_cell.length_a   1.000
_cell.length_b   1.000
_cell.length_c   1.000
_cell.angle_alpha   90.00
_cell.angle_beta   90.00
_cell.angle_gamma   90.00
#
_symmetry.space_group_name_H-M   'P 1'
#
loop_
_entity.id
_entity.type
_entity.pdbx_description
1 polymer ?
#
loop_
_entity_poly.entity_id
_entity_poly.type
_entity_poly.pdbx_seq_one_letter_code
_entity_poly.pdbx_strand_id
1 'polypeptide(L)'
;MSRRRRRKLPAEPIDLRIDDLSHDGRGVGACGEKTVFVHGALPGERVSARVTGRRRSYDEAEAIEVIEASPHRIEPRCPHFGQCGGCSLQHLDPAQQIEAKQRTLEQNLRRIGKLDPDCLWAPLDGPLWGYRRKARLSVRYVHKKGRVLVGFRERYGRFVADMQECHVLDPRIADHLAGLSDLIGAMEARRSIPQIEVACGDDRYALV
;
A
#
# COMPACT_ATOMS: atom_id res chain seq x y z
N MET A 1 -8.37 -13.12 -30.91
CA MET A 1 -7.49 -12.89 -29.75
C MET A 1 -7.71 -13.99 -28.71
N SER A 2 -6.76 -14.92 -28.60
CA SER A 2 -6.86 -16.10 -27.73
C SER A 2 -6.99 -15.69 -26.26
N ARG A 3 -8.08 -16.11 -25.59
CA ARG A 3 -8.25 -15.96 -24.14
C ARG A 3 -7.18 -16.81 -23.46
N ARG A 4 -6.06 -16.19 -23.05
CA ARG A 4 -5.01 -16.84 -22.24
C ARG A 4 -5.68 -17.53 -21.04
N ARG A 5 -5.65 -18.86 -21.04
CA ARG A 5 -6.17 -19.71 -19.97
C ARG A 5 -5.47 -19.29 -18.67
N ARG A 6 -6.22 -18.72 -17.73
CA ARG A 6 -5.70 -18.25 -16.44
C ARG A 6 -5.09 -19.47 -15.73
N ARG A 7 -3.77 -19.46 -15.46
CA ARG A 7 -3.10 -20.56 -14.75
C ARG A 7 -3.78 -20.74 -13.39
N LYS A 8 -4.10 -21.99 -13.02
CA LYS A 8 -4.67 -22.32 -11.72
C LYS A 8 -3.67 -21.90 -10.62
N LEU A 9 -4.16 -21.13 -9.66
CA LEU A 9 -3.39 -20.76 -8.47
C LEU A 9 -3.30 -21.99 -7.55
N PRO A 10 -2.19 -22.18 -6.83
CA PRO A 10 -2.10 -23.20 -5.80
C PRO A 10 -3.13 -22.92 -4.70
N ALA A 11 -3.70 -24.00 -4.15
CA ALA A 11 -4.69 -23.89 -3.08
C ALA A 11 -4.02 -23.66 -1.73
N GLU A 12 -2.86 -24.28 -1.52
CA GLU A 12 -2.10 -24.19 -0.28
C GLU A 12 -1.15 -22.98 -0.30
N PRO A 13 -0.97 -22.31 0.85
CA PRO A 13 0.10 -21.34 1.05
C PRO A 13 1.47 -21.96 0.81
N ILE A 14 2.43 -21.11 0.44
CA ILE A 14 3.83 -21.49 0.28
C ILE A 14 4.68 -20.80 1.34
N ASP A 15 5.60 -21.54 1.95
CA ASP A 15 6.56 -20.96 2.89
C ASP A 15 7.74 -20.37 2.12
N LEU A 16 8.07 -19.12 2.43
CA LEU A 16 9.09 -18.35 1.72
C LEU A 16 10.00 -17.62 2.71
N ARG A 17 11.30 -17.69 2.43
CA ARG A 17 12.26 -16.72 2.96
C ARG A 17 12.25 -15.48 2.07
N ILE A 18 12.32 -14.31 2.70
CA ILE A 18 12.34 -13.03 2.01
C ILE A 18 13.77 -12.48 2.06
N ASP A 19 14.36 -12.32 0.88
CA ASP A 19 15.76 -11.96 0.72
C ASP A 19 15.95 -10.46 0.48
N ASP A 20 15.00 -9.83 -0.22
CA ASP A 20 15.10 -8.42 -0.60
C ASP A 20 13.72 -7.75 -0.63
N LEU A 21 13.70 -6.45 -0.94
CA LEU A 21 12.50 -5.63 -1.07
C LEU A 21 12.47 -4.98 -2.45
N SER A 22 11.35 -5.08 -3.16
CA SER A 22 11.16 -4.39 -4.44
C SER A 22 10.96 -2.88 -4.23
N HIS A 23 11.19 -2.11 -5.29
CA HIS A 23 11.01 -0.65 -5.29
C HIS A 23 9.60 -0.18 -4.86
N ASP A 24 8.58 -1.03 -5.02
CA ASP A 24 7.19 -0.76 -4.62
C ASP A 24 6.82 -1.33 -3.23
N GLY A 25 7.81 -1.85 -2.49
CA GLY A 25 7.67 -2.29 -1.11
C GLY A 25 7.09 -3.69 -0.94
N ARG A 26 7.31 -4.60 -1.90
CA ARG A 26 6.98 -6.02 -1.75
C ARG A 26 8.24 -6.80 -1.41
N GLY A 27 8.13 -7.75 -0.49
CA GLY A 27 9.20 -8.71 -0.24
C GLY A 27 9.50 -9.51 -1.50
N VAL A 28 10.77 -9.83 -1.70
CA VAL A 28 11.25 -10.64 -2.82
C VAL A 28 11.83 -11.92 -2.25
N GLY A 29 11.24 -13.05 -2.63
CA GLY A 29 11.75 -14.38 -2.33
C GLY A 29 11.78 -15.25 -3.58
N ALA A 30 12.18 -16.50 -3.42
CA ALA A 30 12.23 -17.47 -4.51
C ALA A 30 11.48 -18.77 -4.13
N CYS A 31 10.75 -19.32 -5.10
CA CYS A 31 10.15 -20.64 -5.02
C CYS A 31 10.64 -21.47 -6.22
N GLY A 32 11.60 -22.37 -5.97
CA GLY A 32 12.36 -23.02 -7.05
C GLY A 32 13.13 -21.98 -7.87
N GLU A 33 13.00 -22.01 -9.19
CA GLU A 33 13.69 -21.08 -10.11
C GLU A 33 12.97 -19.73 -10.28
N LYS A 34 11.86 -19.51 -9.57
CA LYS A 34 10.96 -18.39 -9.85
C LYS A 34 10.92 -17.37 -8.72
N THR A 35 11.10 -16.11 -9.07
CA THR A 35 10.92 -14.98 -8.15
C THR A 35 9.45 -14.84 -7.75
N VAL A 36 9.22 -14.61 -6.46
CA VAL A 36 7.90 -14.33 -5.90
C VAL A 36 7.92 -12.98 -5.21
N PHE A 37 7.03 -12.07 -5.64
CA PHE A 37 6.81 -10.79 -4.98
C PHE A 37 5.70 -10.93 -3.94
N VAL A 38 6.04 -10.74 -2.67
CA VAL A 38 5.16 -11.00 -1.52
C VAL A 38 4.77 -9.68 -0.86
N HIS A 39 3.49 -9.34 -0.90
CA HIS A 39 2.99 -8.19 -0.16
C HIS A 39 2.95 -8.46 1.35
N GLY A 40 3.27 -7.46 2.16
CA GLY A 40 3.24 -7.53 3.62
C GLY A 40 4.44 -8.24 4.25
N ALA A 41 5.46 -8.57 3.46
CA ALA A 41 6.67 -9.26 3.90
C ALA A 41 7.92 -8.39 3.72
N LEU A 42 8.87 -8.52 4.65
CA LEU A 42 10.10 -7.73 4.73
C LEU A 42 11.35 -8.61 4.60
N PRO A 43 12.49 -8.04 4.16
CA PRO A 43 13.76 -8.77 4.14
C PRO A 43 14.11 -9.37 5.51
N GLY A 44 14.65 -10.60 5.47
CA GLY A 44 15.02 -11.37 6.65
C GLY A 44 13.89 -12.21 7.25
N GLU A 45 12.67 -12.11 6.73
CA GLU A 45 11.53 -12.85 7.26
C GLU A 45 11.39 -14.25 6.66
N ARG A 46 10.74 -15.13 7.44
CA ARG A 46 10.08 -16.32 6.90
C ARG A 46 8.58 -16.12 7.01
N VAL A 47 7.87 -16.29 5.91
CA VAL A 47 6.42 -16.06 5.83
C VAL A 47 5.70 -17.24 5.19
N SER A 48 4.48 -17.49 5.62
CA SER A 48 3.54 -18.29 4.83
C SER A 48 2.78 -17.35 3.91
N ALA A 49 2.81 -17.61 2.60
CA ALA A 49 2.31 -16.71 1.58
C ALA A 49 1.28 -17.38 0.66
N ARG A 50 0.16 -16.70 0.42
CA ARG A 50 -0.86 -17.13 -0.54
C ARG A 50 -0.56 -16.54 -1.90
N VAL A 51 -0.39 -17.38 -2.92
CA VAL A 51 -0.16 -16.92 -4.30
C VAL A 51 -1.43 -16.30 -4.87
N THR A 52 -1.37 -15.02 -5.24
CA THR A 52 -2.49 -14.23 -5.78
C THR A 52 -2.44 -14.10 -7.31
N GLY A 53 -1.28 -14.31 -7.92
CA GLY A 53 -1.10 -14.20 -9.36
C GLY A 53 0.07 -15.03 -9.88
N ARG A 54 -0.10 -15.65 -11.06
CA ARG A 54 0.99 -16.37 -11.74
C ARG A 54 1.36 -15.73 -13.07
N ARG A 55 2.65 -15.38 -13.24
CA ARG A 55 3.20 -14.88 -14.53
C ARG A 55 4.20 -15.87 -15.11
N ARG A 56 4.82 -15.52 -16.25
CA ARG A 56 5.83 -16.38 -16.89
C ARG A 56 7.12 -16.39 -16.06
N SER A 57 7.61 -15.22 -15.69
CA SER A 57 8.91 -15.00 -15.03
C SER A 57 8.83 -14.81 -13.52
N TYR A 58 7.67 -14.45 -12.96
CA TYR A 58 7.51 -14.24 -11.52
C TYR A 58 6.08 -14.60 -11.08
N ASP A 59 5.90 -14.75 -9.77
CA ASP A 59 4.59 -14.89 -9.14
C ASP A 59 4.33 -13.73 -8.17
N GLU A 60 3.06 -13.47 -7.92
CA GLU A 60 2.58 -12.49 -6.95
C GLU A 60 1.92 -13.23 -5.80
N ALA A 61 2.24 -12.84 -4.57
CA ALA A 61 1.71 -13.45 -3.36
C ALA A 61 1.45 -12.39 -2.28
N GLU A 62 0.72 -12.79 -1.25
CA GLU A 62 0.43 -12.00 -0.06
C GLU A 62 0.79 -12.84 1.16
N ALA A 63 1.60 -12.29 2.07
CA ALA A 63 1.88 -12.94 3.34
C ALA A 63 0.58 -13.07 4.13
N ILE A 64 0.23 -14.29 4.50
CA ILE A 64 -0.91 -14.59 5.38
C ILE A 64 -0.46 -14.73 6.83
N GLU A 65 0.80 -15.10 7.04
CA GLU A 65 1.43 -15.26 8.35
C GLU A 65 2.92 -14.93 8.25
N VAL A 66 3.44 -14.25 9.27
CA VAL A 66 4.88 -14.01 9.44
C VAL A 66 5.37 -14.99 10.49
N ILE A 67 6.03 -16.05 10.04
CA ILE A 67 6.52 -17.16 10.88
C ILE A 67 7.75 -16.70 11.68
N GLU A 68 8.65 -15.97 11.02
CA GLU A 68 9.79 -15.31 11.66
C GLU A 68 9.82 -13.85 11.20
N ALA A 69 9.65 -12.93 12.14
CA ALA A 69 9.60 -11.50 11.88
C ALA A 69 11.00 -10.87 11.79
N SER A 70 11.13 -9.87 10.93
CA SER A 70 12.32 -9.03 10.86
C SER A 70 12.41 -8.19 12.14
N PRO A 71 13.62 -7.91 12.67
CA PRO A 71 13.78 -6.98 13.79
C PRO A 71 13.32 -5.55 13.45
N HIS A 72 13.16 -5.23 12.16
CA HIS A 72 12.69 -3.94 11.67
C HIS A 72 11.18 -3.90 11.41
N ARG A 73 10.46 -5.01 11.65
CA ARG A 73 9.01 -5.02 11.57
C ARG A 73 8.42 -4.23 12.73
N ILE A 74 7.49 -3.33 12.42
CA ILE A 74 6.69 -2.60 13.40
C ILE A 74 5.21 -2.85 13.16
N GLU A 75 4.40 -2.63 14.20
CA GLU A 75 2.95 -2.64 14.04
C GLU A 75 2.52 -1.38 13.27
N PRO A 76 1.77 -1.51 12.16
CA PRO A 76 1.23 -0.37 11.44
C PRO A 76 0.35 0.49 12.34
N ARG A 77 0.54 1.82 12.31
CA ARG A 77 -0.34 2.75 13.03
C ARG A 77 -1.77 2.73 12.50
N CYS A 78 -1.93 2.62 11.18
CA CYS A 78 -3.26 2.67 10.54
C CYS A 78 -3.94 1.29 10.63
N PRO A 79 -5.12 1.18 11.25
CA PRO A 79 -5.85 -0.11 11.33
C PRO A 79 -6.34 -0.60 9.96
N HIS A 80 -6.34 0.27 8.95
CA HIS A 80 -6.73 -0.08 7.58
C HIS A 80 -5.53 -0.53 6.72
N PHE A 81 -4.31 -0.58 7.29
CA PHE A 81 -3.15 -1.11 6.57
C PHE A 81 -3.38 -2.58 6.17
N GLY A 82 -2.80 -3.01 5.05
CA GLY A 82 -3.09 -4.30 4.42
C GLY A 82 -4.34 -4.27 3.52
N GLN A 83 -5.47 -3.74 3.99
CA GLN A 83 -6.70 -3.62 3.17
C GLN A 83 -6.65 -2.40 2.23
N CYS A 84 -6.41 -1.22 2.79
CA CYS A 84 -6.33 0.04 2.06
C CYS A 84 -5.06 0.06 1.19
N GLY A 85 -5.20 0.42 -0.08
CA GLY A 85 -4.09 0.53 -1.03
C GLY A 85 -3.24 1.79 -0.88
N GLY A 86 -3.48 2.63 0.13
CA GLY A 86 -2.90 3.96 0.23
C GLY A 86 -1.44 4.02 0.71
N CYS A 87 -0.98 3.05 1.50
CA CYS A 87 0.38 3.02 2.10
C CYS A 87 0.99 1.63 1.92
N SER A 88 2.26 1.49 1.51
CA SER A 88 2.87 0.16 1.28
C SER A 88 3.73 -0.36 2.43
N LEU A 89 4.30 0.50 3.26
CA LEU A 89 5.43 0.15 4.14
C LEU A 89 5.20 0.46 5.63
N GLN A 90 3.97 0.67 6.09
CA GLN A 90 3.74 1.00 7.52
C GLN A 90 4.16 -0.11 8.49
N HIS A 91 4.40 -1.32 8.00
CA HIS A 91 4.90 -2.45 8.78
C HIS A 91 6.44 -2.48 8.88
N LEU A 92 7.14 -1.55 8.23
CA LEU A 92 8.60 -1.40 8.28
C LEU A 92 8.95 -0.14 9.08
N ASP A 93 9.95 -0.25 9.95
CA ASP A 93 10.51 0.89 10.66
C ASP A 93 10.79 2.08 9.72
N PRO A 94 10.38 3.32 10.05
CA PRO A 94 10.53 4.47 9.16
C PRO A 94 11.96 4.76 8.72
N ALA A 95 12.98 4.56 9.58
CA ALA A 95 14.37 4.76 9.19
C ALA A 95 14.78 3.73 8.13
N GLN A 96 14.32 2.49 8.29
CA GLN A 96 14.54 1.41 7.33
C GLN A 96 13.80 1.62 6.00
N GLN A 97 12.66 2.32 6.01
CA GLN A 97 12.00 2.74 4.77
C GLN A 97 12.86 3.72 3.96
N ILE A 98 13.57 4.63 4.62
CA ILE A 98 14.47 5.58 3.97
C ILE A 98 15.68 4.85 3.39
N GLU A 99 16.31 3.97 4.18
CA GLU A 99 17.43 3.14 3.73
C GLU A 99 17.07 2.27 2.53
N ALA A 100 15.88 1.64 2.53
CA ALA A 100 15.41 0.84 1.40
C ALA A 100 15.26 1.66 0.10
N LYS A 101 14.75 2.90 0.21
CA LYS A 101 14.63 3.83 -0.93
C LYS A 101 16.01 4.27 -1.42
N GLN A 102 16.92 4.58 -0.51
CA GLN A 102 18.29 4.95 -0.86
C GLN A 102 19.01 3.80 -1.58
N ARG A 103 18.91 2.57 -1.07
CA ARG A 103 19.45 1.37 -1.72
C ARG A 103 18.88 1.18 -3.13
N THR A 104 17.58 1.40 -3.30
CA THR A 104 16.93 1.34 -4.62
C THR A 104 17.51 2.38 -5.58
N LEU A 105 17.73 3.61 -5.12
CA LEU A 105 18.37 4.67 -5.91
C LEU A 105 19.80 4.28 -6.32
N GLU A 106 20.63 3.84 -5.37
CA GLU A 106 22.01 3.40 -5.62
C GLU A 106 22.07 2.26 -6.63
N GLN A 107 21.21 1.25 -6.47
CA GLN A 107 21.10 0.13 -7.43
C GLN A 107 20.72 0.62 -8.83
N ASN A 108 19.78 1.57 -8.94
CA ASN A 108 19.37 2.12 -10.22
C ASN A 108 20.49 2.94 -10.88
N LEU A 109 21.22 3.77 -10.12
CA LEU A 109 22.37 4.52 -10.63
C LEU A 109 23.44 3.59 -11.23
N ARG A 110 23.80 2.53 -10.50
CA ARG A 110 24.80 1.55 -10.96
C ARG A 110 24.30 0.71 -12.14
N ARG A 111 23.10 0.12 -12.04
CA ARG A 111 22.60 -0.85 -13.02
C ARG A 111 22.10 -0.20 -14.29
N ILE A 112 21.33 0.88 -14.17
CA ILE A 112 20.68 1.57 -15.29
C ILE A 112 21.54 2.73 -15.76
N GLY A 113 21.93 3.62 -14.83
CA GLY A 113 22.72 4.82 -15.15
C GLY A 113 24.17 4.52 -15.50
N LYS A 114 24.71 3.36 -15.09
CA LYS A 114 26.15 3.03 -15.17
C LYS A 114 27.02 4.07 -14.44
N LEU A 115 26.49 4.61 -13.35
CA LEU A 115 27.15 5.60 -12.51
C LEU A 115 27.48 4.99 -11.14
N ASP A 116 28.66 5.32 -10.62
CA ASP A 116 29.05 5.05 -9.23
C ASP A 116 29.55 6.38 -8.63
N PRO A 117 28.64 7.21 -8.08
CA PRO A 117 29.01 8.54 -7.61
C PRO A 117 29.88 8.46 -6.36
N ASP A 118 30.94 9.28 -6.31
CA ASP A 118 31.83 9.38 -5.16
C ASP A 118 31.14 9.91 -3.90
N CYS A 119 30.03 10.65 -4.07
CA CYS A 119 29.26 11.23 -2.98
C CYS A 119 27.76 11.14 -3.25
N LEU A 120 27.01 10.68 -2.24
CA LEU A 120 25.56 10.77 -2.16
C LEU A 120 25.19 11.62 -0.96
N TRP A 121 24.32 12.61 -1.17
CA TRP A 121 23.79 13.42 -0.08
C TRP A 121 22.85 12.62 0.80
N ALA A 122 22.79 12.99 2.07
CA ALA A 122 21.87 12.40 3.02
C ALA A 122 20.41 12.54 2.53
N PRO A 123 19.55 11.53 2.76
CA PRO A 123 18.15 11.59 2.36
C PRO A 123 17.44 12.73 3.10
N LEU A 124 16.56 13.41 2.40
CA LEU A 124 15.62 14.34 3.02
C LEU A 124 14.46 13.55 3.63
N ASP A 125 14.13 13.85 4.88
CA ASP A 125 12.99 13.30 5.58
C ASP A 125 12.02 14.41 6.02
N GLY A 126 10.93 13.98 6.65
CA GLY A 126 9.89 14.87 7.14
C GLY A 126 8.89 14.12 8.01
N PRO A 127 7.76 14.76 8.35
CA PRO A 127 6.74 14.16 9.20
C PRO A 127 6.24 12.82 8.65
N LEU A 128 6.16 11.80 9.52
CA LEU A 128 5.66 10.47 9.16
C LEU A 128 4.14 10.44 8.95
N TRP A 129 3.43 11.38 9.57
CA TRP A 129 1.98 11.48 9.63
C TRP A 129 1.53 12.88 9.27
N GLY A 130 0.28 13.04 8.83
CA GLY A 130 -0.27 14.35 8.48
C GLY A 130 0.35 15.03 7.25
N TYR A 131 1.26 14.36 6.53
CA TYR A 131 2.03 14.96 5.45
C TYR A 131 1.23 15.11 4.14
N ARG A 132 0.18 14.30 3.93
CA ARG A 132 -0.59 14.30 2.68
C ARG A 132 -1.63 15.41 2.73
N ARG A 133 -1.32 16.52 2.07
CA ARG A 133 -2.19 17.70 1.92
C ARG A 133 -3.15 17.66 0.72
N LYS A 134 -2.98 16.69 -0.19
CA LYS A 134 -3.89 16.48 -1.32
C LYS A 134 -4.31 15.02 -1.40
N ALA A 135 -5.61 14.78 -1.59
CA ALA A 135 -6.15 13.44 -1.79
C ALA A 135 -7.37 13.47 -2.70
N ARG A 136 -7.63 12.33 -3.34
CA ARG A 136 -8.88 12.06 -4.05
C ARG A 136 -9.54 10.88 -3.36
N LEU A 137 -10.55 11.16 -2.56
CA LEU A 137 -11.31 10.17 -1.81
C LEU A 137 -12.40 9.62 -2.73
N SER A 138 -12.42 8.32 -2.97
CA SER A 138 -13.51 7.66 -3.69
C SER A 138 -14.75 7.62 -2.80
N VAL A 139 -15.91 7.89 -3.41
CA VAL A 139 -17.22 7.83 -2.74
C VAL A 139 -18.01 6.68 -3.36
N ARG A 140 -18.56 5.79 -2.53
CA ARG A 140 -19.37 4.68 -3.02
C ARG A 140 -20.50 4.33 -2.07
N TYR A 141 -21.73 4.45 -2.54
CA TYR A 141 -22.87 3.84 -1.85
C TYR A 141 -22.87 2.32 -2.00
N VAL A 142 -22.88 1.60 -0.87
CA VAL A 142 -22.88 0.13 -0.82
C VAL A 142 -24.24 -0.35 -0.33
N HIS A 143 -25.12 -0.70 -1.27
CA HIS A 143 -26.50 -1.15 -1.00
C HIS A 143 -26.60 -2.20 0.10
N LYS A 144 -25.76 -3.25 0.04
CA LYS A 144 -25.77 -4.34 1.03
C LYS A 144 -25.43 -3.89 2.46
N LYS A 145 -24.67 -2.80 2.60
CA LYS A 145 -24.30 -2.22 3.90
C LYS A 145 -25.21 -1.07 4.33
N GLY A 146 -26.11 -0.62 3.45
CA GLY A 146 -26.97 0.54 3.69
C GLY A 146 -26.23 1.86 3.86
N ARG A 147 -24.92 1.95 3.55
CA ARG A 147 -24.07 3.12 3.84
C ARG A 147 -23.20 3.54 2.67
N VAL A 148 -22.73 4.79 2.71
CA VAL A 148 -21.68 5.29 1.83
C VAL A 148 -20.32 4.89 2.40
N LEU A 149 -19.34 4.67 1.54
CA LEU A 149 -17.93 4.55 1.90
C LEU A 149 -17.19 5.73 1.30
N VAL A 150 -16.33 6.36 2.09
CA VAL A 150 -15.45 7.46 1.68
C VAL A 150 -14.03 7.08 2.05
N GLY A 151 -13.13 7.02 1.06
CA GLY A 151 -11.75 6.62 1.32
C GLY A 151 -10.96 6.30 0.07
N PHE A 152 -9.94 5.47 0.22
CA PHE A 152 -9.10 5.01 -0.90
C PHE A 152 -9.57 3.65 -1.42
N ARG A 153 -9.03 3.24 -2.56
CA ARG A 153 -9.28 1.90 -3.10
C ARG A 153 -8.54 0.83 -2.29
N GLU A 154 -9.11 -0.36 -2.23
CA GLU A 154 -8.42 -1.55 -1.75
C GLU A 154 -7.22 -1.90 -2.65
N ARG A 155 -6.16 -2.48 -2.07
CA ARG A 155 -4.88 -2.74 -2.75
C ARG A 155 -4.99 -3.57 -4.03
N TYR A 156 -5.92 -4.54 -4.05
CA TYR A 156 -6.15 -5.45 -5.18
C TYR A 156 -7.61 -5.44 -5.65
N GLY A 157 -8.36 -4.42 -5.24
CA GLY A 157 -9.79 -4.34 -5.43
C GLY A 157 -10.21 -3.17 -6.32
N ARG A 158 -11.41 -3.31 -6.89
CA ARG A 158 -12.15 -2.17 -7.47
C ARG A 158 -12.98 -1.44 -6.41
N PHE A 159 -13.00 -1.98 -5.20
CA PHE A 159 -13.81 -1.49 -4.10
C PHE A 159 -13.08 -0.39 -3.33
N VAL A 160 -13.88 0.45 -2.69
CA VAL A 160 -13.41 1.43 -1.71
C VAL A 160 -13.17 0.67 -0.41
N ALA A 161 -12.00 0.87 0.19
CA ALA A 161 -11.66 0.28 1.47
C ALA A 161 -12.64 0.79 2.52
N ASP A 162 -13.07 -0.11 3.40
CA ASP A 162 -13.97 0.26 4.49
C ASP A 162 -13.16 0.91 5.61
N MET A 163 -13.03 2.23 5.55
CA MET A 163 -12.15 3.00 6.42
C MET A 163 -12.85 4.20 7.05
N GLN A 164 -12.37 4.61 8.22
CA GLN A 164 -12.95 5.71 9.01
C GLN A 164 -11.93 6.80 9.35
N GLU A 165 -10.64 6.50 9.21
CA GLU A 165 -9.55 7.42 9.52
C GLU A 165 -8.36 7.24 8.54
N CYS A 166 -7.53 8.29 8.41
CA CYS A 166 -6.31 8.21 7.61
C CYS A 166 -5.19 9.10 8.16
N HIS A 167 -4.32 8.54 9.01
CA HIS A 167 -3.27 9.31 9.70
C HIS A 167 -2.19 9.92 8.81
N VAL A 168 -2.09 9.53 7.54
CA VAL A 168 -1.16 10.18 6.59
C VAL A 168 -1.76 11.44 5.99
N LEU A 169 -3.09 11.59 5.99
CA LEU A 169 -3.80 12.77 5.52
C LEU A 169 -3.66 13.92 6.54
N ASP A 170 -3.75 15.15 6.07
CA ASP A 170 -3.81 16.34 6.95
C ASP A 170 -4.83 16.12 8.09
N PRO A 171 -4.44 16.35 9.37
CA PRO A 171 -5.30 16.07 10.52
C PRO A 171 -6.67 16.75 10.47
N ARG A 172 -6.77 17.91 9.80
CA ARG A 172 -8.05 18.62 9.61
C ARG A 172 -9.06 17.83 8.78
N ILE A 173 -8.62 16.78 8.08
CA ILE A 173 -9.46 15.90 7.25
C ILE A 173 -9.39 14.44 7.73
N ALA A 174 -8.23 14.00 8.25
CA ALA A 174 -7.94 12.61 8.61
C ALA A 174 -9.01 11.96 9.49
N ASP A 175 -9.53 12.71 10.47
CA ASP A 175 -10.46 12.22 11.50
C ASP A 175 -11.94 12.41 11.08
N HIS A 176 -12.18 13.00 9.92
CA HIS A 176 -13.53 13.33 9.44
C HIS A 176 -14.03 12.41 8.32
N LEU A 177 -13.33 11.33 7.97
CA LEU A 177 -13.80 10.44 6.90
C LEU A 177 -15.14 9.79 7.23
N ALA A 178 -15.38 9.42 8.49
CA ALA A 178 -16.67 8.93 8.93
C ALA A 178 -17.77 10.00 8.78
N GLY A 179 -17.49 11.24 9.20
CA GLY A 179 -18.43 12.36 9.04
C GLY A 179 -18.74 12.69 7.58
N LEU A 180 -17.75 12.59 6.68
CA LEU A 180 -17.97 12.74 5.24
C LEU A 180 -18.85 11.62 4.68
N SER A 181 -18.65 10.39 5.14
CA SER A 181 -19.50 9.26 4.78
C SER A 181 -20.96 9.49 5.18
N ASP A 182 -21.19 9.95 6.40
CA ASP A 182 -22.54 10.23 6.92
C ASP A 182 -23.20 11.41 6.19
N LEU A 183 -22.45 12.49 5.96
CA LEU A 183 -22.90 13.66 5.22
C LEU A 183 -23.38 13.27 3.82
N ILE A 184 -22.54 12.57 3.05
CA ILE A 184 -22.92 12.13 1.71
C ILE A 184 -24.06 11.10 1.77
N GLY A 185 -24.07 10.23 2.78
CA GLY A 185 -25.13 9.25 3.00
C GLY A 185 -26.52 9.86 3.17
N ALA A 186 -26.60 11.04 3.79
CA ALA A 186 -27.85 11.79 3.97
C ALA A 186 -28.34 12.49 2.69
N MET A 187 -27.49 12.66 1.67
CA MET A 187 -27.87 13.35 0.44
C MET A 187 -28.73 12.48 -0.49
N GLU A 188 -29.62 13.12 -1.25
CA GLU A 188 -30.29 12.47 -2.39
C GLU A 188 -29.27 12.03 -3.45
N ALA A 189 -28.22 12.83 -3.65
CA ALA A 189 -27.13 12.61 -4.59
C ALA A 189 -26.11 11.54 -4.17
N ARG A 190 -26.33 10.79 -3.07
CA ARG A 190 -25.39 9.78 -2.54
C ARG A 190 -24.94 8.70 -3.53
N ARG A 191 -25.68 8.53 -4.64
CA ARG A 191 -25.36 7.56 -5.70
C ARG A 191 -24.61 8.17 -6.89
N SER A 192 -24.66 9.49 -7.05
CA SER A 192 -24.07 10.20 -8.19
C SER A 192 -22.73 10.85 -7.88
N ILE A 193 -22.42 11.14 -6.61
CA ILE A 193 -21.13 11.69 -6.19
C ILE A 193 -20.08 10.57 -6.21
N PRO A 194 -19.07 10.61 -7.10
CA PRO A 194 -18.12 9.51 -7.27
C PRO A 194 -16.85 9.68 -6.42
N GLN A 195 -16.55 10.90 -5.99
CA GLN A 195 -15.34 11.25 -5.26
C GLN A 195 -15.48 12.60 -4.54
N ILE A 196 -14.55 12.86 -3.62
CA ILE A 196 -14.28 14.16 -2.99
C ILE A 196 -12.79 14.46 -3.18
N GLU A 197 -12.46 15.63 -3.71
CA GLU A 197 -11.08 16.11 -3.80
C GLU A 197 -10.73 16.96 -2.57
N VAL A 198 -9.61 16.63 -1.93
CA VAL A 198 -9.08 17.31 -0.75
C VAL A 198 -7.88 18.13 -1.17
N ALA A 199 -7.86 19.41 -0.77
CA ALA A 199 -6.70 20.27 -0.88
C ALA A 199 -6.52 21.10 0.39
N CYS A 200 -5.40 20.92 1.07
CA CYS A 200 -5.02 21.65 2.27
C CYS A 200 -3.85 22.58 1.96
N GLY A 201 -4.07 23.89 2.10
CA GLY A 201 -3.00 24.87 2.24
C GLY A 201 -2.57 25.00 3.70
N ASP A 202 -1.77 26.02 4.01
CA ASP A 202 -1.27 26.22 5.37
C ASP A 202 -2.44 26.54 6.33
N ASP A 203 -3.23 27.58 6.03
CA ASP A 203 -4.31 28.02 6.92
C ASP A 203 -5.72 27.54 6.51
N ARG A 204 -5.89 27.11 5.26
CA ARG A 204 -7.20 26.78 4.68
C ARG A 204 -7.21 25.40 4.04
N TYR A 205 -8.37 24.77 4.01
CA TYR A 205 -8.60 23.55 3.25
C TYR A 205 -9.89 23.66 2.43
N ALA A 206 -9.95 22.87 1.37
CA ALA A 206 -11.12 22.75 0.50
C ALA A 206 -11.45 21.28 0.28
N LEU A 207 -12.75 21.00 0.25
CA LEU A 207 -13.35 19.76 -0.19
C LEU A 207 -14.18 20.09 -1.43
N VAL A 208 -13.85 19.47 -2.57
CA VAL A 208 -14.48 19.70 -3.88
C VAL A 208 -15.15 18.44 -4.39
#